data_AF-A0A0B1SSF2-F1
#
_entry.id   AF-A0A0B1SSF2-F1
#
_cell.length_a   1.000
_cell.length_b   1.000
_cell.length_c   1.000
_cell.angle_alpha   90.00
_cell.angle_beta   90.00
_cell.angle_gamma   90.00
#
_symmetry.space_group_name_H-M   'P 1'
#
loop_
_entity.id
_entity.type
_entity.pdbx_description
1 polymer ?
#
loop_
_entity_poly.entity_id
_entity_poly.type
_entity_poly.pdbx_seq_one_letter_code
_entity_poly.pdbx_strand_id
1 'polypeptide(L)'
;MTITIHYQCVCPDGFIGEFCHMTEEEQSCEEDYCSSHGRGQYDSENGCSCVCDPQEWIGERCDIRSPCASYSCMNSSNCTLKEHPKEKAVEAVCVCPENTEFIKTTVSGEHCEKIETSEEQSLLIPCLEGHNYRRWYDEFQILLIGEDLRNLEEIDQSCVKIDGTRCQSEDVLRKGWCYHGGVCHGRVETFESGKQYLVPFCECKDADSGRFCEVC
;
A
#
# COMPACT_ATOMS: atom_id res chain seq x y z
N MET A 1 2.88 1.30 36.06
CA MET A 1 1.70 0.42 36.19
C MET A 1 0.59 1.03 35.36
N THR A 2 0.25 0.43 34.23
CA THR A 2 -0.98 0.74 33.49
C THR A 2 -2.10 -0.12 34.06
N ILE A 3 -3.23 0.50 34.38
CA ILE A 3 -4.44 -0.19 34.81
C ILE A 3 -5.34 -0.29 33.57
N THR A 4 -5.56 -1.50 33.08
CA THR A 4 -6.51 -1.76 31.99
C THR A 4 -7.88 -2.00 32.60
N ILE A 5 -8.87 -1.19 32.23
CA ILE A 5 -10.27 -1.34 32.66
C ILE A 5 -11.07 -1.87 31.48
N HIS A 6 -11.69 -3.04 31.65
CA HIS A 6 -12.65 -3.57 30.67
C HIS A 6 -14.03 -3.01 30.99
N TYR A 7 -14.67 -2.41 30.00
CA TYR A 7 -16.06 -1.94 30.06
C TYR A 7 -16.84 -2.54 28.89
N GLN A 8 -18.16 -2.63 29.03
CA GLN A 8 -19.06 -3.12 27.99
C GLN A 8 -20.27 -2.20 27.92
N CYS A 9 -20.72 -1.86 26.72
CA CYS A 9 -21.94 -1.10 26.52
C CYS A 9 -23.18 -2.01 26.65
N VAL A 10 -24.21 -1.51 27.32
CA VAL A 10 -25.54 -2.13 27.32
C VAL A 10 -26.40 -1.35 26.33
N CYS A 11 -26.80 -2.00 25.25
CA CYS A 11 -27.51 -1.35 24.16
C CYS A 11 -29.02 -1.23 24.45
N PRO A 12 -29.65 -0.11 24.05
CA PRO A 12 -31.10 0.01 24.07
C PRO A 12 -31.74 -0.93 23.03
N ASP A 13 -33.02 -1.24 23.20
CA ASP A 13 -33.77 -2.12 22.29
C ASP A 13 -33.64 -1.65 20.83
N GLY A 14 -33.33 -2.60 19.94
CA GLY A 14 -33.10 -2.34 18.51
C GLY A 14 -31.68 -1.89 18.14
N PHE A 15 -30.77 -1.70 19.11
CA PHE A 15 -29.36 -1.37 18.86
C PHE A 15 -28.43 -2.49 19.31
N ILE A 16 -27.34 -2.68 18.57
CA ILE A 16 -26.37 -3.77 18.75
C ILE A 16 -24.92 -3.30 18.50
N GLY A 17 -23.97 -4.21 18.73
CA GLY A 17 -22.53 -4.01 18.55
C GLY A 17 -21.83 -3.57 19.83
N GLU A 18 -20.50 -3.65 19.84
CA GLU A 18 -19.67 -3.33 21.02
C GLU A 18 -19.92 -1.91 21.57
N PHE A 19 -20.27 -0.99 20.68
CA PHE A 19 -20.54 0.42 20.97
C PHE A 19 -22.00 0.84 20.72
N CYS A 20 -22.94 -0.11 20.54
CA CYS A 20 -24.35 0.17 20.26
C CYS A 20 -24.57 1.11 19.06
N HIS A 21 -23.75 0.94 18.02
CA HIS A 21 -23.65 1.87 16.89
C HIS A 21 -24.37 1.37 15.63
N MET A 22 -24.99 0.20 15.70
CA MET A 22 -25.75 -0.42 14.60
C MET A 22 -27.14 -0.78 15.10
N THR A 23 -28.13 -0.78 14.20
CA THR A 23 -29.46 -1.32 14.51
C THR A 23 -29.60 -2.79 14.12
N GLU A 24 -30.61 -3.48 14.68
CA GLU A 24 -30.94 -4.86 14.31
C GLU A 24 -31.35 -4.95 12.82
N GLU A 25 -32.02 -3.92 12.29
CA GLU A 25 -32.39 -3.85 10.87
C GLU A 25 -31.17 -3.66 9.97
N GLU A 26 -30.22 -2.80 10.37
CA GLU A 26 -28.97 -2.63 9.64
C GLU A 26 -28.16 -3.93 9.59
N GLN A 27 -28.13 -4.69 10.69
CA GLN A 27 -27.51 -6.01 10.72
C GLN A 27 -28.17 -6.99 9.76
N SER A 28 -29.51 -7.06 9.75
CA SER A 28 -30.22 -7.92 8.80
C SER A 28 -29.97 -7.49 7.36
N CYS A 29 -29.91 -6.17 7.08
CA CYS A 29 -29.50 -5.69 5.75
C CYS A 29 -28.08 -6.15 5.40
N GLU A 30 -27.12 -6.07 6.32
CA GLU A 30 -25.74 -6.51 6.08
C GLU A 30 -25.64 -8.01 5.79
N GLU A 31 -26.24 -8.82 6.65
CA GLU A 31 -26.14 -10.29 6.57
C GLU A 31 -26.93 -10.86 5.39
N ASP A 32 -28.19 -10.44 5.22
CA ASP A 32 -29.11 -11.03 4.24
C ASP A 32 -29.11 -10.28 2.90
N TYR A 33 -29.14 -8.94 2.93
CA TYR A 33 -29.29 -8.13 1.71
C TYR A 33 -27.95 -7.82 1.04
N CYS A 34 -26.92 -7.51 1.82
CA CYS A 34 -25.58 -7.13 1.35
C CYS A 34 -24.59 -8.30 1.31
N SER A 35 -25.10 -9.54 1.38
CA SER A 35 -24.32 -10.78 1.28
C SER A 35 -23.15 -10.87 2.26
N SER A 36 -23.21 -10.17 3.41
CA SER A 36 -22.10 -10.05 4.36
C SER A 36 -20.80 -9.48 3.76
N HIS A 37 -20.90 -8.74 2.66
CA HIS A 37 -19.78 -8.21 1.88
C HIS A 37 -19.79 -6.68 1.74
N GLY A 38 -20.82 -6.03 2.28
CA GLY A 38 -20.90 -4.59 2.39
C GLY A 38 -21.71 -4.17 3.60
N ARG A 39 -21.56 -2.92 3.99
CA ARG A 39 -22.28 -2.37 5.14
C ARG A 39 -23.74 -2.14 4.77
N GLY A 40 -24.64 -2.75 5.53
CA GLY A 40 -26.08 -2.53 5.42
C GLY A 40 -26.48 -1.16 5.95
N GLN A 41 -27.33 -0.46 5.22
CA GLN A 41 -28.04 0.74 5.68
C GLN A 41 -29.52 0.51 5.52
N TYR A 42 -30.30 0.79 6.56
CA TYR A 42 -31.73 0.64 6.55
C TYR A 42 -32.42 2.01 6.59
N ASP A 43 -33.30 2.25 5.62
CA ASP A 43 -34.18 3.42 5.57
C ASP A 43 -35.65 2.96 5.57
N SER A 44 -36.49 3.57 6.40
CA SER A 44 -37.88 3.15 6.54
C SER A 44 -38.75 3.36 5.29
N GLU A 45 -38.36 4.26 4.38
CA GLU A 45 -39.08 4.53 3.14
C GLU A 45 -38.56 3.69 1.97
N ASN A 46 -37.25 3.46 1.92
CA ASN A 46 -36.56 2.85 0.78
C ASN A 46 -36.04 1.42 1.04
N GLY A 47 -36.09 0.94 2.28
CA GLY A 47 -35.63 -0.40 2.67
C GLY A 47 -34.11 -0.47 2.86
N CYS A 48 -33.54 -1.65 2.60
CA CYS A 48 -32.10 -1.90 2.71
C CYS A 48 -31.33 -1.33 1.51
N SER A 49 -30.18 -0.73 1.77
CA SER A 49 -29.17 -0.38 0.77
C SER A 49 -27.78 -0.79 1.26
N CYS A 50 -26.86 -1.03 0.33
CA CYS A 50 -25.52 -1.53 0.65
C CYS A 50 -24.44 -0.52 0.27
N VAL A 51 -23.45 -0.38 1.14
CA VAL A 51 -22.18 0.28 0.83
C VAL A 51 -21.11 -0.80 0.69
N CYS A 52 -20.73 -1.09 -0.54
CA CYS A 52 -19.69 -2.07 -0.86
C CYS A 52 -18.30 -1.45 -0.81
N ASP A 53 -17.28 -2.26 -0.51
CA ASP A 53 -15.89 -1.90 -0.75
C ASP A 53 -15.54 -2.20 -2.22
N PRO A 54 -15.38 -1.18 -3.09
CA PRO A 54 -15.14 -1.38 -4.51
C PRO A 54 -13.81 -2.08 -4.82
N GLN A 55 -12.89 -2.21 -3.85
CA GLN A 55 -11.68 -3.01 -4.02
C GLN A 55 -11.98 -4.51 -3.98
N GLU A 56 -13.05 -4.92 -3.28
CA GLU A 56 -13.34 -6.32 -2.98
C GLU A 56 -14.66 -6.78 -3.60
N TRP A 57 -15.72 -5.98 -3.48
CA TRP A 57 -17.10 -6.34 -3.85
C TRP A 57 -17.85 -5.15 -4.46
N ILE A 58 -18.72 -5.44 -5.42
CA ILE A 58 -19.53 -4.47 -6.14
C ILE A 58 -20.93 -5.02 -6.40
N GLY A 59 -21.77 -4.21 -7.04
CA GLY A 59 -23.18 -4.49 -7.28
C GLY A 59 -24.05 -3.88 -6.19
N GLU A 60 -25.36 -3.85 -6.44
CA GLU A 60 -26.34 -3.27 -5.51
C GLU A 60 -26.35 -3.97 -4.14
N ARG A 61 -25.97 -5.25 -4.12
CA ARG A 61 -26.00 -6.14 -2.95
C ARG A 61 -24.61 -6.61 -2.53
N CYS A 62 -23.55 -6.01 -3.08
CA CYS A 62 -22.15 -6.42 -2.85
C CYS A 62 -21.90 -7.92 -3.12
N ASP A 63 -22.64 -8.49 -4.09
CA ASP A 63 -22.66 -9.92 -4.42
C ASP A 63 -21.73 -10.26 -5.60
N ILE A 64 -21.13 -9.25 -6.23
CA ILE A 64 -20.22 -9.42 -7.37
C ILE A 64 -18.80 -9.11 -6.90
N ARG A 65 -17.88 -10.07 -7.07
CA ARG A 65 -16.47 -9.86 -6.75
C ARG A 65 -15.89 -8.76 -7.65
N SER A 66 -15.28 -7.75 -7.06
CA SER A 66 -14.66 -6.66 -7.81
C SER A 66 -13.51 -7.18 -8.68
N PRO A 67 -13.39 -6.73 -9.94
CA PRO A 67 -12.18 -6.98 -10.73
C PRO A 67 -10.90 -6.50 -10.04
N CYS A 68 -10.97 -5.43 -9.24
CA CYS A 68 -9.82 -4.92 -8.48
C CYS A 68 -9.32 -5.91 -7.41
N ALA A 69 -10.17 -6.83 -6.94
CA ALA A 69 -9.84 -7.75 -5.85
C ALA A 69 -8.73 -8.74 -6.21
N SER A 70 -8.52 -8.99 -7.51
CA SER A 70 -7.44 -9.83 -8.03
C SER A 70 -6.49 -9.06 -8.97
N TYR A 71 -6.66 -7.74 -9.09
CA TYR A 71 -5.92 -6.92 -10.05
C TYR A 71 -4.93 -6.03 -9.31
N SER A 72 -3.66 -6.41 -9.34
CA SER A 72 -2.61 -5.73 -8.58
C SER A 72 -2.01 -4.58 -9.37
N CYS A 73 -2.03 -3.38 -8.78
CA CYS A 73 -1.38 -2.19 -9.32
C CYS A 73 -0.03 -1.96 -8.61
N MET A 74 1.02 -1.62 -9.36
CA MET A 74 2.39 -1.45 -8.85
C MET A 74 2.67 0.02 -8.48
N ASN A 75 3.81 0.29 -7.85
CA ASN A 75 4.30 1.67 -7.66
C ASN A 75 3.31 2.60 -6.94
N SER A 76 2.66 2.08 -5.89
CA SER A 76 1.66 2.79 -5.08
C SER A 76 0.50 3.39 -5.88
N SER A 77 0.15 2.76 -7.01
CA SER A 77 -1.04 3.14 -7.78
C SER A 77 -2.29 2.48 -7.21
N ASN A 78 -3.42 3.18 -7.35
CA ASN A 78 -4.72 2.70 -6.91
C ASN A 78 -5.43 1.97 -8.06
N CYS A 79 -6.09 0.85 -7.76
CA CYS A 79 -7.03 0.22 -8.68
C CYS A 79 -8.36 0.95 -8.63
N THR A 80 -8.92 1.22 -9.81
CA THR A 80 -10.23 1.84 -10.00
C THR A 80 -11.06 1.03 -10.98
N LEU A 81 -12.37 1.18 -10.89
CA LEU A 81 -13.29 0.53 -11.80
C LEU A 81 -13.70 1.49 -12.91
N LYS A 82 -13.64 1.02 -14.15
CA LYS A 82 -14.14 1.73 -15.31
C LYS A 82 -15.36 1.03 -15.88
N GLU A 83 -16.46 1.78 -15.97
CA GLU A 83 -17.73 1.26 -16.46
C GLU A 83 -17.80 1.28 -17.98
N HIS A 84 -18.41 0.22 -18.55
CA HIS A 84 -18.72 0.09 -19.96
C HIS A 84 -20.24 -0.11 -20.15
N PRO A 85 -21.04 0.97 -20.15
CA PRO A 85 -22.51 0.86 -20.12
C PRO A 85 -23.12 0.11 -21.30
N LYS A 86 -22.48 0.19 -22.48
CA LYS A 86 -22.94 -0.51 -23.70
C LYS A 86 -22.83 -2.02 -23.57
N GLU A 87 -21.80 -2.49 -22.87
CA GLU A 87 -21.48 -3.90 -22.69
C GLU A 87 -22.00 -4.43 -21.35
N LYS A 88 -22.52 -3.53 -20.49
CA LYS A 88 -22.91 -3.83 -19.10
C LYS A 88 -21.78 -4.53 -18.34
N ALA A 89 -20.56 -4.01 -18.53
CA ALA A 89 -19.35 -4.57 -17.96
C ALA A 89 -18.58 -3.50 -17.15
N VAL A 90 -17.71 -3.97 -16.27
CA VAL A 90 -16.78 -3.16 -15.49
C VAL A 90 -15.39 -3.76 -15.62
N GLU A 91 -14.38 -2.92 -15.75
CA GLU A 91 -12.97 -3.33 -15.84
C GLU A 91 -12.14 -2.70 -14.72
N ALA A 92 -11.12 -3.42 -14.24
CA ALA A 92 -10.11 -2.86 -13.36
C ALA A 92 -9.10 -2.04 -14.15
N VAL A 93 -8.74 -0.86 -13.64
CA VAL A 93 -7.76 0.04 -14.24
C VAL A 93 -6.88 0.63 -13.15
N CYS A 94 -5.56 0.51 -13.31
CA CYS A 94 -4.61 1.18 -12.44
C CYS A 94 -4.47 2.65 -12.81
N VAL A 95 -4.52 3.53 -11.80
CA VAL A 95 -4.24 4.96 -11.96
C VAL A 95 -2.79 5.22 -11.60
N CYS A 96 -1.94 5.33 -12.62
CA CYS A 96 -0.51 5.51 -12.40
C CYS A 96 -0.17 6.89 -11.83
N PRO A 97 0.78 6.98 -10.90
CA PRO A 97 1.22 8.26 -10.36
C PRO A 97 1.94 9.08 -11.45
N GLU A 98 1.64 10.38 -11.50
CA GLU A 98 2.17 11.25 -12.55
C GLU A 98 3.58 11.78 -12.26
N ASN A 99 3.97 11.88 -10.98
CA ASN A 99 5.30 12.32 -10.56
C ASN A 99 5.66 11.84 -9.14
N THR A 100 6.95 11.78 -8.85
CA THR A 100 7.50 11.65 -7.50
C THR A 100 8.17 12.94 -7.05
N GLU A 101 8.34 13.09 -5.74
CA GLU A 101 9.14 14.15 -5.15
C GLU A 101 10.63 14.00 -5.49
N PHE A 102 11.31 15.14 -5.58
CA PHE A 102 12.74 15.32 -5.94
C PHE A 102 13.18 14.81 -7.30
N ILE A 103 12.52 13.79 -7.85
CA ILE A 103 12.88 13.14 -9.10
C ILE A 103 11.64 13.16 -9.99
N LYS A 104 11.80 13.74 -11.18
CA LYS A 104 10.76 13.65 -12.21
C LYS A 104 10.71 12.23 -12.75
N THR A 105 9.61 11.55 -12.46
CA THR A 105 9.32 10.19 -12.90
C THR A 105 8.13 10.17 -13.85
N THR A 106 8.10 9.18 -14.73
CA THR A 106 6.93 8.85 -15.52
C THR A 106 6.62 7.38 -15.27
N VAL A 107 5.50 7.12 -14.61
CA VAL A 107 5.04 5.76 -14.32
C VAL A 107 3.98 5.36 -15.35
N SER A 108 4.17 4.21 -15.96
CA SER A 108 3.30 3.74 -17.05
C SER A 108 3.20 2.21 -17.08
N GLY A 109 2.35 1.70 -17.98
CA GLY A 109 2.03 0.28 -18.07
C GLY A 109 0.58 0.01 -17.65
N GLU A 110 0.13 -1.21 -17.91
CA GLU A 110 -1.23 -1.65 -17.58
C GLU A 110 -1.42 -1.79 -16.06
N HIS A 111 -0.33 -2.14 -15.38
CA HIS A 111 -0.23 -2.29 -13.93
C HIS A 111 0.65 -1.20 -13.30
N CYS A 112 0.96 -0.13 -14.04
CA CYS A 112 1.89 0.92 -13.61
C CYS A 112 3.28 0.39 -13.24
N GLU A 113 3.74 -0.66 -13.92
CA GLU A 113 4.96 -1.40 -13.61
C GLU A 113 6.25 -0.75 -14.16
N LYS A 114 6.14 0.18 -15.11
CA LYS A 114 7.29 0.82 -15.77
C LYS A 114 7.55 2.18 -15.17
N ILE A 115 8.81 2.46 -14.85
CA ILE A 115 9.26 3.75 -14.35
C ILE A 115 10.35 4.28 -15.28
N GLU A 116 10.18 5.51 -15.77
CA GLU A 116 11.18 6.25 -16.51
C GLU A 116 11.55 7.52 -15.74
N THR A 117 12.83 7.87 -15.69
CA THR A 117 13.34 9.09 -15.01
C THR A 117 14.01 10.00 -16.02
N SER A 118 13.75 11.32 -15.95
CA SER A 118 14.23 12.26 -16.98
C SER A 118 15.54 12.98 -16.67
N GLU A 119 16.23 12.68 -15.56
CA GLU A 119 17.41 13.44 -15.13
C GLU A 119 18.64 12.53 -14.94
N GLU A 120 19.52 12.49 -15.95
CA GLU A 120 20.73 11.63 -15.97
C GLU A 120 21.81 11.96 -14.90
N GLN A 121 21.54 12.81 -13.89
CA GLN A 121 22.57 13.24 -12.92
C GLN A 121 22.10 13.41 -11.47
N SER A 122 20.86 13.02 -11.12
CA SER A 122 20.41 13.11 -9.73
C SER A 122 20.99 11.95 -8.90
N LEU A 123 21.75 12.28 -7.85
CA LEU A 123 22.27 11.31 -6.86
C LEU A 123 21.15 10.57 -6.10
N LEU A 124 19.91 11.07 -6.19
CA LEU A 124 18.74 10.51 -5.53
C LEU A 124 18.08 9.40 -6.35
N ILE A 125 18.45 9.21 -7.62
CA ILE A 125 17.93 8.11 -8.42
C ILE A 125 18.48 6.80 -7.83
N PRO A 126 17.59 5.92 -7.32
CA PRO A 126 18.03 4.65 -6.75
C PRO A 126 18.58 3.73 -7.84
N CYS A 127 19.42 2.79 -7.43
CA CYS A 127 19.95 1.72 -8.30
C CYS A 127 20.85 2.20 -9.45
N LEU A 128 21.35 3.43 -9.41
CA LEU A 128 22.36 3.89 -10.37
C LEU A 128 23.66 3.10 -10.24
N GLU A 129 24.24 2.76 -11.39
CA GLU A 129 25.55 2.08 -11.47
C GLU A 129 26.65 2.99 -10.88
N GLY A 130 27.52 2.41 -10.04
CA GLY A 130 28.57 3.16 -9.34
C GLY A 130 28.12 3.91 -8.08
N HIS A 131 26.82 3.87 -7.74
CA HIS A 131 26.26 4.39 -6.49
C HIS A 131 25.94 3.26 -5.50
N ASN A 132 25.55 3.62 -4.27
CA ASN A 132 25.19 2.66 -3.23
C ASN A 132 24.07 3.20 -2.34
N TYR A 133 23.41 2.27 -1.64
CA TYR A 133 22.27 2.58 -0.77
C TYR A 133 22.61 3.60 0.32
N ARG A 134 23.78 3.48 0.98
CA ARG A 134 24.14 4.37 2.09
C ARG A 134 24.29 5.82 1.63
N ARG A 135 24.94 6.03 0.48
CA ARG A 135 25.05 7.36 -0.12
C ARG A 135 23.68 7.91 -0.51
N TRP A 136 22.81 7.09 -1.09
CA TRP A 136 21.44 7.49 -1.40
C TRP A 136 20.68 7.92 -0.14
N TYR A 137 20.72 7.09 0.91
CA TYR A 137 20.05 7.34 2.18
C TYR A 137 20.51 8.66 2.82
N ASP A 138 21.83 8.91 2.88
CA ASP A 138 22.39 10.11 3.48
C ASP A 138 21.93 11.39 2.74
N GLU A 139 21.95 11.37 1.40
CA GLU A 139 21.48 12.51 0.58
C GLU A 139 19.96 12.69 0.68
N PHE A 140 19.21 11.59 0.67
CA PHE A 140 17.75 11.60 0.76
C PHE A 140 17.27 12.13 2.12
N GLN A 141 17.93 11.69 3.20
CA GLN A 141 17.66 12.13 4.57
C GLN A 141 17.80 13.64 4.74
N ILE A 142 18.79 14.26 4.09
CA ILE A 142 19.02 15.72 4.17
C ILE A 142 17.86 16.51 3.55
N LEU A 143 17.18 15.94 2.57
CA LEU A 143 16.10 16.60 1.83
C LEU A 143 14.71 16.37 2.43
N LEU A 144 14.52 15.26 3.14
CA LEU A 144 13.26 14.97 3.81
C LEU A 144 13.02 15.89 5.02
N ILE A 145 11.75 16.23 5.24
CA ILE A 145 11.31 17.09 6.33
C ILE A 145 10.07 16.48 6.97
N GLY A 146 9.96 16.54 8.30
CA GLY A 146 8.74 16.18 9.01
C GLY A 146 8.53 14.67 9.16
N GLU A 147 7.28 14.22 9.03
CA GLU A 147 6.86 12.84 9.30
C GLU A 147 7.44 11.81 8.34
N ASP A 148 7.69 12.20 7.08
CA ASP A 148 8.29 11.37 6.03
C ASP A 148 9.68 10.81 6.39
N LEU A 149 10.40 11.48 7.30
CA LEU A 149 11.69 10.98 7.78
C LEU A 149 11.54 9.61 8.48
N ARG A 150 10.40 9.37 9.15
CA ARG A 150 10.12 8.08 9.80
C ARG A 150 10.04 6.95 8.79
N ASN A 151 9.42 7.17 7.65
CA ASN A 151 9.36 6.17 6.58
C ASN A 151 10.76 5.84 6.05
N LEU A 152 11.63 6.84 5.87
CA LEU A 152 13.01 6.60 5.47
C LEU A 152 13.78 5.81 6.54
N GLU A 153 13.60 6.15 7.82
CA GLU A 153 14.19 5.40 8.93
C GLU A 153 13.67 3.95 8.97
N GLU A 154 12.39 3.71 8.76
CA GLU A 154 11.80 2.36 8.66
C GLU A 154 12.42 1.55 7.53
N ILE A 155 12.66 2.18 6.37
CA ILE A 155 13.38 1.56 5.24
C ILE A 155 14.78 1.10 5.70
N ASP A 156 15.56 1.97 6.34
CA ASP A 156 16.90 1.57 6.82
C ASP A 156 16.85 0.50 7.90
N GLN A 157 15.88 0.63 8.80
CA GLN A 157 15.73 -0.28 9.92
C GLN A 157 15.20 -1.66 9.51
N SER A 158 14.55 -1.76 8.35
CA SER A 158 14.06 -3.03 7.80
C SER A 158 15.17 -4.02 7.47
N CYS A 159 16.40 -3.54 7.26
CA CYS A 159 17.53 -4.42 6.97
C CYS A 159 18.02 -5.13 8.24
N VAL A 160 17.50 -6.33 8.45
CA VAL A 160 17.79 -7.19 9.60
C VAL A 160 18.11 -8.60 9.11
N LYS A 161 19.31 -9.08 9.46
CA LYS A 161 19.76 -10.44 9.10
C LYS A 161 19.00 -11.50 9.90
N ILE A 162 19.12 -12.75 9.48
CA ILE A 162 18.50 -13.91 10.15
C ILE A 162 18.88 -14.05 11.64
N ASP A 163 20.05 -13.56 12.04
CA ASP A 163 20.53 -13.56 13.42
C ASP A 163 20.02 -12.36 14.26
N GLY A 164 19.18 -11.51 13.67
CA GLY A 164 18.63 -10.30 14.30
C GLY A 164 19.58 -9.10 14.27
N THR A 165 20.77 -9.22 13.69
CA THR A 165 21.71 -8.10 13.59
C THR A 165 21.31 -7.13 12.47
N ARG A 166 21.52 -5.83 12.72
CA ARG A 166 21.30 -4.79 11.71
C ARG A 166 22.39 -4.81 10.65
N CYS A 167 22.02 -4.49 9.41
CA CYS A 167 22.93 -4.40 8.26
C CYS A 167 23.95 -3.24 8.31
N GLN A 168 24.00 -2.43 9.37
CA GLN A 168 24.74 -1.16 9.43
C GLN A 168 26.27 -1.32 9.52
N SER A 169 26.76 -2.47 10.00
CA SER A 169 28.18 -2.74 10.19
C SER A 169 28.90 -3.29 8.94
N GLU A 170 28.15 -3.60 7.88
CA GLU A 170 28.65 -4.31 6.71
C GLU A 170 28.88 -3.38 5.52
N ASP A 171 29.88 -3.72 4.72
CA ASP A 171 30.28 -2.95 3.54
C ASP A 171 29.34 -3.15 2.33
N VAL A 172 28.38 -4.09 2.38
CA VAL A 172 27.53 -4.46 1.22
C VAL A 172 26.73 -3.25 0.73
N LEU A 173 25.93 -2.63 1.61
CA LEU A 173 25.13 -1.45 1.27
C LEU A 173 25.96 -0.16 1.11
N ARG A 174 27.26 -0.21 1.46
CA ARG A 174 28.24 0.85 1.19
C ARG A 174 28.91 0.69 -0.18
N LYS A 175 28.89 -0.51 -0.77
CA LYS A 175 29.49 -0.83 -2.07
C LYS A 175 28.45 -1.07 -3.16
N GLY A 176 27.20 -1.29 -2.80
CA GLY A 176 26.10 -1.49 -3.72
C GLY A 176 24.74 -1.29 -3.06
N TRP A 177 23.73 -1.99 -3.57
CA TRP A 177 22.33 -1.77 -3.21
C TRP A 177 21.65 -2.97 -2.55
N CYS A 178 22.06 -4.19 -2.91
CA CYS A 178 21.39 -5.43 -2.50
C CYS A 178 22.40 -6.47 -2.00
N TYR A 179 21.97 -7.32 -1.08
CA TYR A 179 22.69 -8.52 -0.62
C TYR A 179 22.54 -9.67 -1.60
N HIS A 180 23.42 -10.67 -1.45
CA HIS A 180 23.38 -11.97 -2.12
C HIS A 180 23.19 -11.94 -3.65
N GLY A 181 23.58 -10.84 -4.30
CA GLY A 181 23.48 -10.68 -5.75
C GLY A 181 22.06 -10.40 -6.26
N GLY A 182 21.17 -9.90 -5.38
CA GLY A 182 19.88 -9.34 -5.75
C GLY A 182 19.99 -8.17 -6.73
N VAL A 183 18.93 -7.94 -7.49
CA VAL A 183 18.89 -6.89 -8.52
C VAL A 183 18.15 -5.67 -7.97
N CYS A 184 18.77 -4.49 -8.07
CA CYS A 184 18.18 -3.25 -7.57
C CYS A 184 17.24 -2.65 -8.62
N HIS A 185 16.03 -2.31 -8.19
CA HIS A 185 15.03 -1.55 -8.95
C HIS A 185 14.57 -0.31 -8.16
N GLY A 186 14.21 0.74 -8.88
CA GLY A 186 13.45 1.85 -8.29
C GLY A 186 11.98 1.46 -8.19
N ARG A 187 11.34 1.80 -7.07
CA ARG A 187 9.90 1.64 -6.87
C ARG A 187 9.33 2.93 -6.30
N VAL A 188 8.10 3.28 -6.68
CA VAL A 188 7.39 4.38 -6.03
C VAL A 188 6.73 3.89 -4.75
N GLU A 189 6.98 4.60 -3.64
CA GLU A 189 6.34 4.39 -2.34
C GLU A 189 5.66 5.68 -1.87
N THR A 190 4.49 5.55 -1.24
CA THR A 190 3.78 6.69 -0.65
C THR A 190 4.16 6.77 0.82
N PHE A 191 4.69 7.90 1.26
CA PHE A 191 5.08 8.14 2.64
C PHE A 191 3.90 8.73 3.44
N GLU A 192 4.06 8.88 4.75
CA GLU A 192 2.99 9.29 5.66
C GLU A 192 2.34 10.63 5.30
N SER A 193 3.10 11.58 4.74
CA SER A 193 2.53 12.85 4.27
C SER A 193 1.62 12.73 3.04
N GLY A 194 1.50 11.53 2.47
CA GLY A 194 0.82 11.27 1.20
C GLY A 194 1.67 11.56 -0.04
N LYS A 195 2.90 12.05 0.15
CA LYS A 195 3.86 12.26 -0.93
C LYS A 195 4.43 10.95 -1.44
N GLN A 196 4.80 10.95 -2.72
CA GLN A 196 5.33 9.77 -3.40
C GLN A 196 6.80 9.96 -3.72
N TYR A 197 7.60 8.95 -3.40
CA TYR A 197 9.05 8.98 -3.53
C TYR A 197 9.54 7.76 -4.31
N LEU A 198 10.57 7.95 -5.12
CA LEU A 198 11.27 6.85 -5.77
C LEU A 198 12.35 6.29 -4.84
N VAL A 199 12.17 5.06 -4.37
CA VAL A 199 13.04 4.41 -3.38
C VAL A 199 13.66 3.13 -3.94
N PRO A 200 14.81 2.67 -3.42
CA PRO A 200 15.41 1.41 -3.83
C PRO A 200 14.61 0.21 -3.31
N PHE A 201 14.53 -0.82 -4.16
CA PHE A 201 13.94 -2.12 -3.89
C PHE A 201 14.82 -3.21 -4.49
N CYS A 202 15.06 -4.29 -3.75
CA CYS A 202 15.87 -5.40 -4.22
C CYS A 202 15.00 -6.60 -4.60
N GLU A 203 15.10 -7.04 -5.85
CA GLU A 203 14.58 -8.32 -6.31
C GLU A 203 15.56 -9.43 -5.94
N CYS A 204 15.15 -10.29 -5.02
CA CYS A 204 15.99 -11.34 -4.46
C CYS A 204 16.05 -12.57 -5.36
N LYS A 205 17.17 -13.30 -5.28
CA LYS A 205 17.36 -14.56 -5.99
C LYS A 205 17.03 -15.73 -5.10
N ASP A 206 16.57 -16.82 -5.72
CA ASP A 206 16.33 -18.10 -5.05
C ASP A 206 15.37 -17.98 -3.86
N ALA A 207 15.81 -18.38 -2.66
CA ALA A 207 15.04 -18.36 -1.43
C ALA A 207 15.36 -17.14 -0.53
N ASP A 208 16.21 -16.24 -1.02
CA ASP A 208 16.58 -15.05 -0.26
C ASP A 208 15.37 -14.11 -0.09
N SER A 209 15.34 -13.40 1.03
CA SER A 209 14.24 -12.51 1.40
C SER A 209 14.72 -11.31 2.20
N GLY A 210 13.78 -10.41 2.54
CA GLY A 210 14.08 -9.12 3.15
C GLY A 210 14.16 -8.01 2.10
N ARG A 211 14.09 -6.76 2.56
CA ARG A 211 13.98 -5.59 1.66
C ARG A 211 15.23 -5.43 0.78
N PHE A 212 16.37 -5.86 1.29
CA PHE A 212 17.66 -5.80 0.62
C PHE A 212 18.22 -7.19 0.29
N CYS A 213 17.40 -8.25 0.39
CA CYS A 213 17.81 -9.65 0.22
C CYS A 213 18.81 -10.15 1.26
N GLU A 214 18.75 -9.60 2.47
CA GLU A 214 19.68 -9.84 3.57
C GLU A 214 19.45 -11.16 4.32
N VAL A 215 18.29 -11.79 4.14
CA VAL A 215 17.94 -13.10 4.73
C VAL A 215 18.15 -14.18 3.67
N CYS A 216 18.90 -15.22 4.03
CA CYS A 216 19.22 -16.39 3.20
C CYS A 216 18.75 -17.66 3.93
#